data_AF-M2R094-F1
#
_entry.id   AF-M2R094-F1
#
_cell.length_a   1.000
_cell.length_b   1.000
_cell.length_c   1.000
_cell.angle_alpha   90.00
_cell.angle_beta   90.00
_cell.angle_gamma   90.00
#
_symmetry.space_group_name_H-M   'P 1'
#
loop_
_entity.id
_entity.type
_entity.pdbx_description
1 polymer ?
#
loop_
_entity_poly.entity_id
_entity_poly.type
_entity_poly.pdbx_seq_one_letter_code
_entity_poly.pdbx_strand_id
1 'polypeptide(L)'
;HKHKSTKKHEAFSLEFAEKITLTLSKTRTYVTRGFKTVPAMTDALNIVDGVRLARSVCLEPELPRQILTGEVYTAINQLTDDIDLGITSMTAGTQIRQLGKGHELIELSEEKNLEAFKKDNEAWAKSLAEDKGKKKYGFVDVESVKAVPYRSPARTLYNMG
;
A
#
# COMPACT_ATOMS: atom_id res chain seq x y z
N HIS A 1 20.53 -1.78 -17.25
CA HIS A 1 20.86 -0.66 -16.36
C HIS A 1 19.99 -0.79 -15.11
N LYS A 2 20.53 -1.27 -13.98
CA LYS A 2 19.77 -1.49 -12.72
C LYS A 2 19.69 -0.15 -11.99
N HIS A 3 18.51 0.47 -11.99
CA HIS A 3 18.33 1.80 -11.42
C HIS A 3 18.41 1.71 -9.89
N LYS A 4 19.44 2.33 -9.31
CA LYS A 4 19.52 2.56 -7.87
C LYS A 4 18.34 3.44 -7.43
N SER A 5 17.85 3.16 -6.22
CA SER A 5 17.22 4.07 -5.27
C SER A 5 15.69 4.04 -5.17
N THR A 6 15.20 3.24 -4.22
CA THR A 6 13.90 3.41 -3.55
C THR A 6 13.68 4.84 -3.04
N LYS A 7 14.74 5.58 -2.67
CA LYS A 7 14.63 7.02 -2.31
C LYS A 7 14.19 7.93 -3.47
N LYS A 8 14.27 7.48 -4.73
CA LYS A 8 13.90 8.30 -5.91
C LYS A 8 12.42 8.19 -6.29
N HIS A 9 11.62 7.43 -5.52
CA HIS A 9 10.24 7.07 -5.90
C HIS A 9 9.16 7.67 -4.99
N GLU A 10 9.48 7.99 -3.74
CA GLU A 10 8.64 8.90 -2.94
C GLU A 10 8.80 10.30 -3.56
N ALA A 11 7.71 11.04 -3.74
CA ALA A 11 7.74 12.43 -4.21
C ALA A 11 8.22 12.72 -5.66
N PHE A 12 8.31 11.73 -6.57
CA PHE A 12 8.59 11.97 -8.01
C PHE A 12 7.68 13.03 -8.67
N SER A 13 6.49 13.26 -8.12
CA SER A 13 5.51 14.22 -8.62
C SER A 13 5.64 15.63 -8.05
N LEU A 14 6.52 15.87 -7.06
CA LEU A 14 6.61 17.16 -6.37
C LEU A 14 7.14 18.29 -7.27
N GLU A 15 8.12 18.03 -8.13
CA GLU A 15 8.65 19.05 -9.05
C GLU A 15 7.57 19.62 -9.99
N PHE A 16 6.61 18.78 -10.38
CA PHE A 16 5.47 19.19 -11.20
C PHE A 16 4.38 19.85 -10.35
N ALA A 17 4.13 19.32 -9.14
CA ALA A 17 3.18 19.89 -8.20
C ALA A 17 3.54 21.34 -7.84
N GLU A 18 4.82 21.64 -7.59
CA GLU A 18 5.29 22.98 -7.25
C GLU A 18 4.94 24.01 -8.34
N LYS A 19 5.19 23.68 -9.62
CA LYS A 19 4.88 24.59 -10.74
C LYS A 19 3.39 24.90 -10.86
N ILE A 20 2.52 23.94 -10.56
CA ILE A 20 1.07 24.11 -10.64
C ILE A 20 0.56 24.87 -9.41
N THR A 21 0.94 24.43 -8.21
CA THR A 21 0.44 24.95 -6.92
C THR A 21 0.65 26.45 -6.78
N LEU A 22 1.77 26.99 -7.28
CA LEU A 22 2.06 28.43 -7.28
C LEU A 22 1.01 29.29 -7.99
N THR A 23 0.29 28.72 -8.95
CA THR A 23 -0.75 29.44 -9.72
C THR A 23 -2.16 29.27 -9.14
N LEU A 24 -2.33 28.40 -8.14
CA LEU A 24 -3.62 28.05 -7.56
C LEU A 24 -3.82 28.77 -6.21
N SER A 25 -4.59 29.86 -6.21
CA SER A 25 -4.86 30.64 -4.99
C SER A 25 -6.17 30.31 -4.27
N LYS A 26 -7.06 29.55 -4.91
CA LYS A 26 -8.40 29.20 -4.37
C LYS A 26 -8.67 27.69 -4.28
N THR A 27 -7.66 26.88 -4.58
CA THR A 27 -7.82 25.41 -4.71
C THR A 27 -6.86 24.72 -3.77
N ARG A 28 -7.37 23.82 -2.92
CA ARG A 28 -6.52 22.93 -2.11
C ARG A 28 -5.89 21.87 -3.00
N THR A 29 -4.60 21.69 -2.83
CA THR A 29 -3.76 20.82 -3.64
C THR A 29 -3.39 19.58 -2.84
N TYR A 30 -3.52 18.43 -3.48
CA TYR A 30 -3.15 17.16 -2.87
C TYR A 30 -2.28 16.38 -3.84
N VAL A 31 -1.19 15.82 -3.35
CA VAL A 31 -0.35 14.95 -4.16
C VAL A 31 -0.53 13.49 -3.77
N THR A 32 -0.75 12.67 -4.79
CA THR A 32 -0.71 11.21 -4.69
C THR A 32 0.63 10.76 -5.23
N ARG A 33 1.37 9.93 -4.48
CA ARG A 33 2.20 8.82 -4.97
C ARG A 33 3.29 8.44 -3.96
N GLY A 34 3.25 7.18 -3.53
CA GLY A 34 4.41 6.46 -3.01
C GLY A 34 4.90 6.83 -1.61
N PHE A 35 4.32 7.82 -0.92
CA PHE A 35 4.75 8.17 0.44
C PHE A 35 4.64 6.98 1.38
N LYS A 36 5.76 6.61 2.00
CA LYS A 36 5.80 5.63 3.08
C LYS A 36 6.36 6.24 4.36
N THR A 37 7.16 7.30 4.26
CA THR A 37 7.87 7.89 5.41
C THR A 37 7.31 9.25 5.81
N VAL A 38 7.28 9.53 7.13
CA VAL A 38 6.85 10.84 7.66
C VAL A 38 7.69 12.00 7.10
N PRO A 39 9.04 11.93 7.04
CA PRO A 39 9.84 13.00 6.44
C PRO A 39 9.43 13.34 5.01
N ALA A 40 9.22 12.33 4.14
CA ALA A 40 8.78 12.57 2.77
C ALA A 40 7.37 13.18 2.70
N MET A 41 6.48 12.79 3.62
CA MET A 41 5.14 13.39 3.74
C MET A 41 5.24 14.86 4.16
N THR A 42 6.05 15.18 5.18
CA THR A 42 6.21 16.56 5.66
C THR A 42 6.92 17.45 4.64
N ASP A 43 7.91 16.93 3.92
CA ASP A 43 8.58 17.66 2.85
C ASP A 43 7.61 18.02 1.72
N ALA A 44 6.70 17.11 1.36
CA ALA A 44 5.64 17.36 0.40
C ALA A 44 4.65 18.44 0.87
N LEU A 45 4.33 18.48 2.16
CA LEU A 45 3.41 19.46 2.74
C LEU A 45 3.95 20.90 2.73
N ASN A 46 5.25 21.10 2.46
CA ASN A 46 5.78 22.44 2.18
C ASN A 46 5.37 22.96 0.80
N ILE A 47 4.86 22.11 -0.09
CA ILE A 47 4.51 22.43 -1.49
C ILE A 47 2.99 22.31 -1.73
N VAL A 48 2.34 21.30 -1.12
CA VAL A 48 0.91 21.02 -1.29
C VAL A 48 0.16 21.06 0.04
N ASP A 49 -1.16 21.26 -0.01
CA ASP A 49 -2.00 21.29 1.20
C ASP A 49 -2.22 19.92 1.84
N GLY A 50 -1.93 18.82 1.12
CA GLY A 50 -2.11 17.48 1.66
C GLY A 50 -1.42 16.38 0.88
N VAL A 51 -1.11 15.29 1.58
CA VAL A 51 -0.59 14.04 1.01
C VAL A 51 -1.64 12.95 1.08
N ARG A 52 -1.63 12.04 0.10
CA ARG A 52 -2.53 10.88 0.06
C ARG A 52 -1.75 9.59 0.19
N LEU A 53 -2.21 8.73 1.10
CA LEU A 53 -1.75 7.36 1.27
C LEU A 53 -2.76 6.42 0.60
N ALA A 54 -2.27 5.39 -0.09
CA ALA A 54 -3.10 4.47 -0.86
C ALA A 54 -2.76 3.02 -0.53
N ARG A 55 -1.80 2.41 -1.25
CA ARG A 55 -1.48 0.98 -1.10
C ARG A 55 -0.98 0.62 0.32
N SER A 56 -0.25 1.51 0.99
CA SER A 56 0.20 1.28 2.37
C SER A 56 -0.96 1.12 3.35
N VAL A 57 -2.00 1.96 3.25
CA VAL A 57 -3.16 1.90 4.15
C VAL A 57 -4.08 0.69 3.87
N CYS A 58 -3.88 -0.01 2.75
CA CYS A 58 -4.56 -1.29 2.51
C CYS A 58 -4.05 -2.39 3.44
N LEU A 59 -2.74 -2.40 3.76
CA LEU A 59 -2.16 -3.28 4.77
C LEU A 59 -2.29 -2.68 6.18
N GLU A 60 -2.12 -1.38 6.30
CA GLU A 60 -2.05 -0.67 7.58
C GLU A 60 -3.17 0.38 7.69
N PRO A 61 -4.45 -0.02 7.90
CA PRO A 61 -5.57 0.92 7.97
C PRO A 61 -5.39 2.03 9.01
N GLU A 62 -4.66 1.75 10.10
CA GLU A 62 -4.39 2.70 11.19
C GLU A 62 -3.16 3.57 10.99
N LEU A 63 -2.38 3.34 9.93
CA LEU A 63 -1.14 4.08 9.68
C LEU A 63 -1.32 5.60 9.83
N PRO A 64 -2.42 6.24 9.34
CA PRO A 64 -2.62 7.67 9.57
C PRO A 64 -2.75 8.03 11.05
N ARG A 65 -3.53 7.27 11.84
CA ARG A 65 -3.69 7.50 13.28
C ARG A 65 -2.36 7.33 13.99
N GLN A 66 -1.64 6.24 13.69
CA GLN A 66 -0.35 5.92 14.32
C GLN A 66 0.73 6.95 13.99
N ILE A 67 0.75 7.50 12.78
CA ILE A 67 1.63 8.63 12.43
C ILE A 67 1.26 9.88 13.23
N LEU A 68 -0.03 10.21 13.32
CA LEU A 68 -0.50 11.41 14.03
C LEU A 68 -0.27 11.32 15.55
N THR A 69 -0.31 10.11 16.13
CA THR A 69 -0.01 9.88 17.57
C THR A 69 1.47 9.68 17.84
N GLY A 70 2.33 9.64 16.82
CA GLY A 70 3.76 9.40 16.95
C GLY A 70 4.13 7.95 17.31
N GLU A 71 3.20 7.00 17.13
CA GLU A 71 3.44 5.57 17.33
C GLU A 71 4.38 4.99 16.26
N VAL A 72 4.27 5.47 15.01
CA VAL A 72 5.10 5.03 13.88
C VAL A 72 5.47 6.20 12.97
N TYR A 73 6.58 6.08 12.25
CA TYR A 73 7.07 7.10 11.31
C TYR A 73 7.23 6.61 9.87
N THR A 74 6.90 5.34 9.61
CA THR A 74 6.97 4.73 8.28
C THR A 74 5.94 3.62 8.14
N ALA A 75 5.47 3.41 6.91
CA ALA A 75 4.74 2.20 6.53
C ALA A 75 5.68 0.97 6.48
N ILE A 76 5.12 -0.23 6.63
CA ILE A 76 5.84 -1.49 6.49
C ILE A 76 6.36 -1.63 5.06
N ASN A 77 7.66 -1.90 4.93
CA ASN A 77 8.28 -2.15 3.64
C ASN A 77 7.93 -3.55 3.11
N GLN A 78 7.05 -3.60 2.11
CA GLN A 78 6.71 -4.85 1.41
C GLN A 78 7.87 -5.31 0.51
N LEU A 79 8.01 -6.61 0.30
CA LEU A 79 9.01 -7.19 -0.60
C LEU A 79 8.62 -7.06 -2.10
N THR A 80 7.38 -6.66 -2.40
CA THR A 80 6.94 -6.38 -3.77
C THR A 80 7.59 -5.12 -4.33
N ASP A 81 7.87 -5.11 -5.63
CA ASP A 81 8.34 -3.90 -6.31
C ASP A 81 7.23 -2.85 -6.42
N ASP A 82 7.44 -1.66 -5.86
CA ASP A 82 6.45 -0.57 -5.82
C ASP A 82 6.02 -0.07 -7.20
N ILE A 83 6.85 -0.28 -8.24
CA ILE A 83 6.54 0.10 -9.61
C ILE A 83 5.77 -0.97 -10.39
N ASP A 84 5.72 -2.21 -9.87
CA ASP A 84 4.86 -3.26 -10.43
C ASP A 84 3.42 -3.00 -9.99
N LEU A 85 2.70 -2.21 -10.80
CA LEU A 85 1.31 -1.87 -10.55
C LEU A 85 0.39 -3.09 -10.59
N GLY A 86 0.77 -4.16 -11.29
CA GLY A 86 -0.03 -5.39 -11.36
C GLY A 86 -0.06 -6.09 -10.00
N ILE A 87 1.11 -6.48 -9.50
CA ILE A 87 1.20 -7.21 -8.23
C ILE A 87 0.74 -6.34 -7.06
N THR A 88 1.15 -5.07 -7.02
CA THR A 88 0.83 -4.20 -5.88
C THR A 88 -0.65 -3.81 -5.83
N SER A 89 -1.34 -3.71 -6.97
CA SER A 89 -2.80 -3.50 -6.98
C SER A 89 -3.55 -4.77 -6.57
N MET A 90 -3.08 -5.95 -7.00
CA MET A 90 -3.65 -7.22 -6.57
C MET A 90 -3.48 -7.44 -5.06
N THR A 91 -2.31 -7.12 -4.51
CA THR A 91 -2.06 -7.15 -3.05
C THR A 91 -3.03 -6.22 -2.31
N ALA A 92 -3.11 -4.96 -2.72
CA ALA A 92 -3.96 -3.96 -2.06
C ALA A 92 -5.45 -4.37 -2.06
N GLY A 93 -5.96 -4.83 -3.21
CA GLY A 93 -7.34 -5.30 -3.29
C GLY A 93 -7.60 -6.59 -2.51
N THR A 94 -6.61 -7.47 -2.42
CA THR A 94 -6.67 -8.67 -1.56
C THR A 94 -6.75 -8.29 -0.09
N GLN A 95 -5.95 -7.32 0.37
CA GLN A 95 -6.01 -6.83 1.75
C GLN A 95 -7.35 -6.16 2.06
N ILE A 96 -7.87 -5.32 1.16
CA ILE A 96 -9.23 -4.75 1.31
C ILE A 96 -10.29 -5.85 1.41
N ARG A 97 -10.18 -6.90 0.60
CA ARG A 97 -11.08 -8.06 0.65
C ARG A 97 -10.96 -8.83 1.97
N GLN A 98 -9.74 -9.02 2.50
CA GLN A 98 -9.50 -9.65 3.80
C GLN A 98 -10.13 -8.82 4.93
N LEU A 99 -9.94 -7.49 4.90
CA LEU A 99 -10.56 -6.58 5.85
C LEU A 99 -12.09 -6.71 5.83
N GLY A 100 -12.68 -6.73 4.63
CA GLY A 100 -14.13 -6.91 4.44
C GLY A 100 -14.66 -8.26 4.94
N LYS A 101 -13.79 -9.27 5.11
CA LYS A 101 -14.11 -10.58 5.71
C LYS A 101 -13.78 -10.65 7.20
N GLY A 102 -13.26 -9.58 7.80
CA GLY A 102 -12.78 -9.60 9.19
C GLY A 102 -11.55 -10.49 9.39
N HIS A 103 -10.74 -10.67 8.34
CA HIS A 103 -9.49 -11.41 8.41
C HIS A 103 -8.30 -10.47 8.62
N GLU A 104 -7.25 -10.96 9.26
CA GLU A 104 -5.94 -10.30 9.22
C GLU A 104 -5.44 -10.11 7.79
N LEU A 105 -4.74 -9.00 7.61
CA LEU A 105 -4.28 -8.52 6.32
C LEU A 105 -2.93 -9.17 6.01
N ILE A 106 -2.79 -9.72 4.81
CA ILE A 106 -1.53 -10.37 4.44
C ILE A 106 -0.39 -9.35 4.35
N GLU A 107 0.63 -9.55 5.17
CA GLU A 107 1.86 -8.76 5.19
C GLU A 107 2.93 -9.44 4.33
N LEU A 108 3.34 -8.79 3.24
CA LEU A 108 4.33 -9.29 2.29
C LEU A 108 5.75 -8.77 2.58
N SER A 109 6.02 -8.31 3.79
CA SER A 109 7.39 -8.09 4.27
C SER A 109 8.08 -9.42 4.61
N GLU A 110 7.30 -10.49 4.81
CA GLU A 110 7.76 -11.84 5.09
C GLU A 110 7.77 -12.69 3.81
N GLU A 111 8.91 -13.29 3.48
CA GLU A 111 9.10 -14.11 2.26
C GLU A 111 8.06 -15.24 2.16
N LYS A 112 7.75 -15.89 3.29
CA LYS A 112 6.76 -16.97 3.33
C LYS A 112 5.37 -16.50 2.88
N ASN A 113 4.95 -15.30 3.32
CA ASN A 113 3.67 -14.73 2.96
C ASN A 113 3.67 -14.27 1.49
N LEU A 114 4.79 -13.71 1.02
CA LEU A 114 4.97 -13.34 -0.39
C LEU A 114 4.80 -14.55 -1.31
N GLU A 115 5.46 -15.66 -1.01
CA GLU A 115 5.40 -16.88 -1.83
C GLU A 115 4.01 -17.53 -1.78
N ALA A 116 3.37 -17.56 -0.61
CA ALA A 116 2.00 -18.02 -0.48
C ALA A 116 1.02 -17.16 -1.29
N PHE A 117 1.15 -15.83 -1.21
CA PHE A 117 0.35 -14.88 -1.99
C PHE A 117 0.53 -15.08 -3.50
N LYS A 118 1.78 -15.18 -3.98
CA LYS A 118 2.05 -15.38 -5.42
C LYS A 118 1.41 -16.67 -5.94
N LYS A 119 1.53 -17.77 -5.18
CA LYS A 119 0.93 -19.06 -5.52
C LYS A 119 -0.60 -18.96 -5.65
N ASP A 120 -1.26 -18.39 -4.64
CA ASP A 120 -2.72 -18.25 -4.64
C ASP A 120 -3.17 -17.28 -5.74
N ASN A 121 -2.42 -16.20 -5.98
CA ASN A 121 -2.71 -15.23 -7.03
C ASN A 121 -2.56 -15.83 -8.44
N GLU A 122 -1.56 -16.69 -8.65
CA GLU A 122 -1.41 -17.42 -9.90
C GLU A 122 -2.58 -18.40 -10.13
N ALA A 123 -2.98 -19.13 -9.09
CA ALA A 123 -4.13 -20.02 -9.14
C ALA A 123 -5.42 -19.22 -9.45
N TRP A 124 -5.63 -18.09 -8.77
CA TRP A 124 -6.76 -17.19 -9.02
C TRP A 124 -6.80 -16.68 -10.46
N ALA A 125 -5.66 -16.23 -10.99
CA ALA A 125 -5.54 -15.73 -12.36
C ALA A 125 -5.87 -16.81 -13.40
N LYS A 126 -5.35 -18.03 -13.25
CA LYS A 126 -5.72 -19.18 -14.10
C LYS A 126 -7.23 -19.44 -14.02
N SER A 127 -7.76 -19.43 -12.81
CA SER A 127 -9.17 -19.70 -12.55
C SER A 127 -10.11 -18.65 -13.14
N LEU A 128 -9.66 -17.38 -13.26
CA LEU A 128 -10.37 -16.30 -13.94
C LEU A 128 -10.33 -16.46 -15.46
N ALA A 129 -9.18 -16.85 -16.02
CA ALA A 129 -9.03 -17.09 -17.46
C ALA A 129 -9.94 -18.21 -17.97
N GLU A 130 -10.22 -19.20 -17.13
CA GLU A 130 -11.10 -20.34 -17.43
C GLU A 130 -12.59 -20.05 -17.17
N ASP A 131 -12.93 -18.93 -16.55
CA ASP A 131 -14.30 -18.60 -16.15
C ASP A 131 -15.16 -18.08 -17.31
N LYS A 132 -15.54 -19.00 -18.21
CA LYS A 132 -16.43 -18.72 -19.35
C LYS A 132 -17.78 -18.13 -18.93
N GLY A 133 -18.22 -18.41 -17.69
CA GLY A 133 -19.48 -17.94 -17.14
C GLY A 133 -19.44 -16.53 -16.54
N LYS A 134 -18.26 -15.90 -16.44
CA LYS A 134 -18.05 -14.58 -15.80
C LYS A 134 -18.65 -14.48 -14.40
N LYS A 135 -18.56 -15.57 -13.62
CA LYS A 135 -19.06 -15.66 -12.25
C LYS A 135 -18.03 -15.21 -11.21
N LYS A 136 -16.75 -15.23 -11.56
CA LYS A 136 -15.63 -14.83 -10.70
C LYS A 136 -15.33 -13.35 -10.89
N TYR A 137 -14.98 -12.68 -9.80
CA TYR A 137 -14.71 -11.25 -9.77
C TYR A 137 -13.84 -10.88 -8.57
N GLY A 138 -13.22 -9.70 -8.65
CA GLY A 138 -12.45 -9.13 -7.55
C GLY A 138 -11.05 -9.73 -7.41
N PHE A 139 -10.63 -9.88 -6.16
CA PHE A 139 -9.25 -10.20 -5.77
C PHE A 139 -9.15 -11.61 -5.18
N VAL A 140 -7.92 -12.13 -5.15
CA VAL A 140 -7.62 -13.48 -4.68
C VAL A 140 -8.00 -13.65 -3.21
N ASP A 141 -8.50 -14.84 -2.87
CA ASP A 141 -8.58 -15.31 -1.48
C ASP A 141 -7.28 -16.04 -1.14
N VAL A 142 -6.60 -15.59 -0.08
CA VAL A 142 -5.35 -16.22 0.39
C VAL A 142 -5.71 -17.46 1.21
N GLU A 143 -5.45 -18.64 0.65
CA GLU A 143 -5.75 -19.94 1.24
C GLU A 143 -4.47 -20.64 1.75
N SER A 144 -3.31 -20.32 1.14
CA SER A 144 -2.00 -20.86 1.51
C SER A 144 -1.48 -20.33 2.86
N VAL A 145 -2.10 -19.27 3.41
CA VAL A 145 -1.88 -18.79 4.78
C VAL A 145 -3.20 -18.90 5.54
N LYS A 146 -3.16 -19.49 6.74
CA LYS A 146 -4.36 -19.62 7.57
C LYS A 146 -4.89 -18.24 7.94
N ALA A 147 -6.10 -17.91 7.49
CA ALA A 147 -6.80 -16.72 7.93
C ALA A 147 -7.00 -16.76 9.44
N VAL A 148 -6.70 -15.64 10.08
CA VAL A 148 -6.99 -15.41 11.51
C VAL A 148 -7.91 -14.20 11.62
N PRO A 149 -8.79 -14.15 12.64
CA PRO A 149 -9.66 -12.99 12.83
C PRO A 149 -8.84 -11.72 12.97
N TYR A 150 -9.29 -10.64 12.33
CA TYR A 150 -8.72 -9.31 12.47
C TYR A 150 -8.76 -8.92 13.95
N ARG A 151 -7.59 -8.92 14.60
CA ARG A 151 -7.48 -8.47 15.99
C ARG A 151 -7.38 -6.95 15.96
N SER A 152 -7.90 -6.35 17.03
CA SER A 152 -7.96 -4.90 17.22
C SER A 152 -6.68 -4.20 16.73
N PRO A 153 -6.76 -3.00 16.14
CA PRO A 153 -5.70 -2.42 15.28
C PRO A 153 -4.35 -2.08 15.94
N ALA A 154 -4.12 -2.48 17.18
CA ALA A 154 -2.90 -2.24 17.93
C ALA A 154 -1.82 -3.27 17.58
N ARG A 155 -1.31 -3.24 16.34
CA ARG A 155 0.01 -3.84 16.07
C ARG A 155 1.10 -2.83 16.43
N THR A 156 1.36 -2.68 17.71
CA THR A 156 2.48 -1.89 18.22
C THR A 156 3.75 -2.75 18.21
N LEU A 157 4.34 -3.03 17.05
CA LEU A 157 5.64 -3.70 16.99
C LEU A 157 6.45 -3.29 15.76
N TYR A 158 6.83 -2.02 15.65
CA TYR A 158 8.06 -1.65 14.93
C TYR A 158 8.75 -0.50 15.67
N ASN A 159 9.36 -0.82 16.82
CA ASN A 159 10.48 -0.03 17.32
C ASN A 159 11.64 -0.19 16.34
N MET A 160 11.83 0.77 15.45
CA MET A 160 13.14 0.99 14.83
C MET A 160 13.82 2.08 15.65
N GLY A 161 14.81 1.67 16.44
CA GLY A 161 15.87 2.57 16.90
C GLY A 161 16.77 3.01 15.75
#